data_AF-A0A2J7PNA4-F1
#
_entry.id   AF-A0A2J7PNA4-F1
#
_cell.length_a   1.000
_cell.length_b   1.000
_cell.length_c   1.000
_cell.angle_alpha   90.00
_cell.angle_beta   90.00
_cell.angle_gamma   90.00
#
_symmetry.space_group_name_H-M   'P 1'
#
loop_
_entity.id
_entity.type
_entity.pdbx_description
1 polymer ?
#
loop_
_entity_poly.entity_id
_entity_poly.type
_entity_poly.pdbx_seq_one_letter_code
_entity_poly.pdbx_strand_id
1 'polypeptide(L)' 'GGGRYSSPQCVNFGGIGDSCRPYGTEPFNTTVGYPNGYSVALTDVYYVMCVCASGLVCERGSSTC' A
#
# COMPACT_ATOMS: atom_id res chain seq x y z
N GLY A 1 13.25 -14.47 1.39
CA GLY A 1 11.99 -15.14 1.05
C GLY A 1 11.25 -14.26 0.07
N GLY A 2 10.95 -14.78 -1.13
CA GLY A 2 10.21 -14.03 -2.15
C GLY A 2 8.80 -13.75 -1.64
N GLY A 3 8.38 -12.49 -1.68
CA GLY A 3 6.99 -12.13 -1.43
C GLY A 3 6.06 -12.92 -2.35
N ARG A 4 4.82 -13.14 -1.92
CA ARG A 4 3.81 -13.79 -2.76
C ARG A 4 3.75 -13.03 -4.10
N TYR A 5 3.61 -13.74 -5.22
CA TYR A 5 3.41 -13.14 -6.53
C TYR A 5 2.07 -12.37 -6.55
N SER A 6 2.07 -11.15 -6.01
CA SER A 6 0.91 -10.29 -5.91
C SER A 6 0.95 -9.27 -7.05
N SER A 7 -0.15 -9.14 -7.78
CA SER A 7 -0.35 -8.00 -8.66
C SER A 7 -0.94 -6.85 -7.81
N PRO A 8 -0.31 -5.68 -7.77
CA PRO A 8 -0.89 -4.53 -7.07
C PRO A 8 -2.23 -4.17 -7.71
N GLN A 9 -3.15 -3.65 -6.91
CA GLN A 9 -4.46 -3.20 -7.37
C GLN A 9 -4.63 -1.74 -6.98
N CYS A 10 -5.27 -0.97 -7.87
CA CYS A 10 -5.67 0.39 -7.54
C CYS A 10 -6.91 0.33 -6.64
N VAL A 11 -6.81 0.89 -5.44
CA VAL A 11 -7.92 1.02 -4.50
C VAL A 11 -8.01 2.47 -4.03
N ASN A 12 -9.17 2.87 -3.50
CA ASN A 12 -9.34 4.21 -2.95
C ASN A 12 -8.47 4.40 -1.70
N PHE A 13 -8.08 5.65 -1.44
CA PHE A 13 -7.51 6.04 -0.14
C PHE A 13 -8.54 5.88 0.98
N GLY A 14 -8.06 5.67 2.21
CA GLY A 14 -8.92 5.51 3.38
C GLY A 14 -9.69 6.78 3.72
N GLY A 15 -11.00 6.66 3.90
CA GLY A 15 -11.88 7.71 4.41
C GLY A 15 -11.99 7.66 5.94
N ILE A 16 -12.75 8.58 6.52
CA ILE A 16 -12.96 8.67 7.98
C ILE A 16 -13.50 7.34 8.52
N GLY A 17 -12.84 6.79 9.54
CA GLY A 17 -13.15 5.50 10.15
C GLY A 17 -12.52 4.29 9.46
N ASP A 18 -11.92 4.44 8.29
CA ASP A 18 -11.23 3.34 7.62
C ASP A 18 -9.92 3.01 8.32
N SER A 19 -9.59 1.71 8.33
CA SER A 19 -8.33 1.24 8.90
C SER A 19 -7.13 1.79 8.13
N CYS A 20 -6.16 2.30 8.87
CA CYS A 20 -4.93 2.84 8.34
C CYS A 20 -3.72 2.33 9.11
N ARG A 21 -2.55 2.44 8.48
CA ARG A 21 -1.28 2.12 9.14
C ARG A 21 -0.63 3.40 9.66
N PRO A 22 -0.39 3.55 10.97
CA PRO A 22 0.18 4.79 11.49
C PRO A 22 1.68 4.97 11.18
N TYR A 23 2.37 3.91 10.75
CA TYR A 23 3.80 3.92 10.44
C TYR A 23 4.11 3.09 9.19
N GLY A 24 5.15 3.45 8.44
CA GLY A 24 5.58 2.70 7.26
C GLY A 24 4.56 2.75 6.13
N THR A 25 3.91 3.92 5.97
CA THR A 25 2.97 4.24 4.90
C THR A 25 3.62 4.93 3.71
N GLU A 26 4.95 5.02 3.69
CA GLU A 26 5.64 5.63 2.56
C GLU A 26 5.49 4.72 1.33
N PRO A 27 5.07 5.28 0.18
CA PRO A 27 5.04 4.52 -1.05
C PRO A 27 6.48 4.17 -1.44
N PHE A 28 6.66 3.00 -2.04
CA PHE A 28 7.98 2.52 -2.44
C PHE A 28 7.96 2.04 -3.89
N ASN A 29 9.14 2.08 -4.51
CA ASN A 29 9.34 1.56 -5.85
C ASN A 29 9.93 0.16 -5.77
N THR A 30 9.43 -0.76 -6.58
CA THR A 30 9.91 -2.14 -6.59
C THR A 30 9.73 -2.79 -7.95
N THR A 31 10.56 -3.77 -8.27
CA THR A 31 10.39 -4.59 -9.47
C THR A 31 9.92 -5.97 -9.04
N VAL A 32 8.73 -6.36 -9.49
CA VAL A 32 8.19 -7.70 -9.22
C VAL A 32 8.46 -8.60 -10.42
N GLY A 33 9.05 -9.77 -10.15
CA GLY A 33 9.27 -10.84 -11.12
C GLY A 33 8.28 -11.97 -10.91
N TYR A 34 7.66 -12.45 -11.99
CA TYR A 34 6.71 -13.54 -11.99
C TYR A 34 7.35 -14.84 -12.54
N PRO A 35 6.85 -16.03 -12.16
CA PRO A 35 7.45 -17.32 -12.57
C PRO A 35 7.45 -17.56 -14.08
N ASN A 36 6.57 -16.89 -14.81
CA ASN A 36 6.48 -16.93 -16.27
C ASN A 36 7.56 -16.07 -16.98
N GLY A 37 8.51 -15.51 -16.24
CA GLY A 37 9.62 -14.70 -16.76
C GLY A 37 9.26 -13.23 -17.00
N TYR A 38 8.01 -12.83 -16.75
CA TYR A 38 7.61 -11.43 -16.83
C TYR A 38 8.08 -10.66 -15.59
N SER A 39 8.51 -9.43 -15.80
CA SER A 39 8.80 -8.49 -14.71
C SER A 39 8.08 -7.18 -14.95
N VAL A 40 7.68 -6.52 -13.86
CA VAL A 40 7.00 -5.24 -13.90
C VAL A 40 7.67 -4.30 -12.90
N ALA A 41 8.04 -3.12 -13.38
CA ALA A 41 8.48 -2.03 -12.52
C ALA A 41 7.24 -1.34 -11.93
N LEU A 42 7.12 -1.37 -10.62
CA LEU A 42 6.05 -0.74 -9.86
C LEU A 42 6.61 0.51 -9.19
N THR A 43 5.92 1.63 -9.38
CA THR A 43 6.26 2.91 -8.76
C THR A 43 5.13 3.37 -7.87
N ASP A 44 5.47 4.07 -6.79
CA ASP A 44 4.52 4.66 -5.85
C ASP A 44 3.50 3.66 -5.27
N VAL A 45 3.94 2.43 -4.96
CA VAL A 45 3.06 1.39 -4.41
C VAL A 45 3.08 1.36 -2.88
N TYR A 46 1.91 1.09 -2.29
CA TYR A 46 1.76 0.89 -0.85
C TYR A 46 1.72 -0.60 -0.50
N TYR A 47 2.32 -0.97 0.63
CA TYR A 47 2.31 -2.35 1.10
C TYR A 47 1.04 -2.62 1.89
N VAL A 48 0.26 -3.63 1.46
CA VAL A 48 -0.96 -4.16 2.10
C VAL A 48 -2.17 -3.24 2.09
N MET A 49 -2.03 -1.94 2.38
CA MET A 49 -3.15 -0.98 2.41
C MET A 49 -2.72 0.41 1.96
N CYS A 50 -3.66 1.18 1.40
CA CYS A 50 -3.44 2.58 1.03
C CYS A 50 -3.45 3.51 2.26
N VAL A 51 -2.96 4.73 2.07
CA VAL A 51 -2.99 5.78 3.08
C VAL A 51 -4.36 6.42 3.21
N CYS A 52 -4.54 7.23 4.25
CA CYS A 52 -5.70 8.10 4.39
C CYS A 52 -5.77 9.11 3.23
N ALA A 53 -6.99 9.50 2.88
CA ALA A 53 -7.24 10.52 1.86
C ALA A 53 -6.60 11.86 2.25
N SER A 54 -6.39 12.73 1.26
CA SER A 54 -5.79 14.04 1.47
C SER A 54 -6.54 14.86 2.54
N GLY A 55 -5.80 15.34 3.53
CA GLY A 55 -6.36 16.09 4.67
C GLY A 55 -6.72 15.23 5.88
N LEU A 56 -6.66 13.91 5.79
CA LEU A 56 -6.82 12.99 6.92
C LEU A 56 -5.46 12.51 7.42
N VAL A 57 -5.37 12.27 8.72
CA VAL A 57 -4.18 11.75 9.39
C VAL A 57 -4.57 10.48 10.12
N CYS A 58 -3.77 9.42 9.93
CA CYS A 58 -3.97 8.17 10.62
C CYS A 58 -3.79 8.34 12.13
N GLU A 59 -4.87 8.19 12.89
CA GLU A 59 -4.89 8.33 14.34
C GLU A 59 -4.29 7.08 14.99
N ARG A 60 -3.25 7.25 15.80
CA ARG A 60 -2.48 6.12 16.34
C ARG A 60 -3.25 5.27 17.35
N GLY A 61 -4.20 5.85 18.07
CA GLY A 61 -4.96 5.16 19.12
C GLY A 61 -5.98 4.18 18.54
N SER A 62 -6.70 4.62 17.52
CA SER A 62 -7.73 3.83 16.82
C SER A 62 -7.21 3.08 15.60
N SER A 63 -6.05 3.47 15.05
CA SER A 63 -5.56 3.02 13.74
C SER A 63 -6.57 3.25 12.62
N THR A 64 -7.29 4.38 12.70
CA THR A 64 -8.21 4.82 11.64
C THR A 64 -7.83 6.20 11.10
N CYS A 65 -8.25 6.45 9.86
CA CYS A 65 -8.45 7.81 9.39
C CYS A 65 -9.73 8.38 10.03
#